data_AF-A0A930VKB6-F1
#
_entry.id   AF-A0A930VKB6-F1
#
_cell.length_a   1.000
_cell.length_b   1.000
_cell.length_c   1.000
_cell.angle_alpha   90.00
_cell.angle_beta   90.00
_cell.angle_gamma   90.00
#
_symmetry.space_group_name_H-M   'P 1'
#
loop_
_entity.id
_entity.type
_entity.pdbx_description
1 polymer ?
#
loop_
_entity_poly.entity_id
_entity_poly.type
_entity_poly.pdbx_seq_one_letter_code
_entity_poly.pdbx_strand_id
1 'polypeptide(L)'
;MTRSRWTSLLTTLLLPVALVALPAASSDAAAPECRWAARGYDVNLWAGGAGTWADATKWSKGRVPGVGNRDYACIPQGSAVVVDATTPRLDLNLLELGLSARLTLSPGTALFVWGDQDDVRSITKRGSVIELDGATLGGGGRLHVIGTLDVHWSVSGSPAVLTTEPAGSTYSGKPGILEIGDEGTLDLRGAEPVRLSTRYLVDVHGRARMLDESGLLADNGTTFMLQRHYFGPGVGKLVVLNDGDFAAGAKAGIKRPPTFVNRGRIAKRGQGVTDIQGRYFGNGKTSGDAGGNGALLIPPLVVQATPGSGTTTTPAHPQVASIRIPTVSGNDTRTTIEPLTAVDVPGTVGHPMKVHATGLEANVADPAVIELRYDASLFGGPGEPSADPAALTVGHASGPSSDYDPVAACLGRGAMPLGEQSCVDLSTSRVNDQGDVVLVVRTLTTSRWVAY
;
A
#
# COMPACT_ATOMS: atom_id res chain seq x y z
N MET A 1 -7.90 13.26 109.24
CA MET A 1 -8.82 12.75 108.20
C MET A 1 -8.16 12.99 106.84
N THR A 2 -7.41 12.02 106.29
CA THR A 2 -7.79 11.11 105.16
C THR A 2 -8.11 11.86 103.86
N ARG A 3 -7.57 11.62 102.65
CA ARG A 3 -6.70 10.61 101.96
C ARG A 3 -6.24 11.30 100.64
N SER A 4 -4.98 11.21 100.21
CA SER A 4 -4.42 10.36 99.11
C SER A 4 -5.14 10.37 97.73
N ARG A 5 -4.37 10.74 96.67
CA ARG A 5 -4.16 10.09 95.33
C ARG A 5 -3.73 11.18 94.30
N TRP A 6 -2.46 11.31 93.88
CA TRP A 6 -1.71 10.57 92.84
C TRP A 6 -2.45 10.30 91.53
N THR A 7 -2.07 11.05 90.47
CA THR A 7 -2.07 10.60 89.07
C THR A 7 -1.04 11.42 88.28
N SER A 8 0.02 10.75 87.82
CA SER A 8 1.00 11.20 86.82
C SER A 8 0.47 10.92 85.41
N LEU A 9 0.84 11.72 84.41
CA LEU A 9 1.16 11.31 83.01
C LEU A 9 1.50 12.59 82.22
N LEU A 10 2.78 12.82 81.91
CA LEU A 10 3.53 12.38 80.71
C LEU A 10 3.44 13.39 79.55
N THR A 11 4.44 14.26 79.52
CA THR A 11 4.81 15.16 78.43
C THR A 11 5.48 14.34 77.32
N THR A 12 4.96 14.34 76.10
CA THR A 12 5.63 13.72 74.94
C THR A 12 6.07 14.82 73.97
N LEU A 13 7.38 14.95 73.85
CA LEU A 13 8.12 15.87 72.99
C LEU A 13 8.08 15.32 71.54
N LEU A 14 7.52 16.09 70.59
CA LEU A 14 7.56 15.77 69.16
C LEU A 14 8.87 16.31 68.55
N LEU A 15 9.79 15.40 68.21
CA LEU A 15 10.93 15.66 67.32
C LEU A 15 10.50 15.47 65.86
N PRO A 16 10.77 16.42 64.94
CA PRO A 16 10.59 16.18 63.51
C PRO A 16 11.77 15.36 62.98
N VAL A 17 11.50 14.12 62.58
CA VAL A 17 12.44 13.29 61.81
C VAL A 17 12.48 13.84 60.39
N ALA A 18 13.61 14.43 60.00
CA ALA A 18 13.90 14.76 58.61
C ALA A 18 14.09 13.45 57.82
N LEU A 19 13.10 13.08 57.01
CA LEU A 19 13.26 12.05 55.99
C LEU A 19 14.21 12.57 54.91
N VAL A 20 15.45 12.13 54.95
CA VAL A 20 16.35 12.17 53.79
C VAL A 20 15.80 11.16 52.79
N ALA A 21 15.19 11.63 51.71
CA ALA A 21 14.79 10.80 50.59
C ALA A 21 16.06 10.27 49.90
N LEU A 22 16.39 9.01 50.17
CA LEU A 22 17.33 8.26 49.34
C LEU A 22 16.78 8.20 47.91
N PRO A 23 17.61 8.36 46.86
CA PRO A 23 17.16 8.15 45.50
C PRO A 23 16.69 6.71 45.40
N ALA A 24 15.40 6.53 45.15
CA ALA A 24 14.85 5.22 44.82
C ALA A 24 15.63 4.74 43.60
N ALA A 25 16.39 3.66 43.78
CA ALA A 25 16.83 2.85 42.67
C ALA A 25 15.57 2.49 41.89
N SER A 26 15.40 3.07 40.71
CA SER A 26 14.31 2.73 39.82
C SER A 26 14.50 1.25 39.48
N SER A 27 13.70 0.40 40.10
CA SER A 27 13.46 -0.94 39.60
C SER A 27 13.11 -0.79 38.13
N ASP A 28 13.85 -1.49 37.26
CA ASP A 28 13.54 -1.65 35.84
C ASP A 28 12.07 -2.05 35.71
N ALA A 29 11.20 -1.04 35.56
CA ALA A 29 9.87 -1.25 35.06
C ALA A 29 10.10 -1.64 33.61
N ALA A 30 10.21 -2.95 33.36
CA ALA A 30 10.11 -3.50 32.03
C ALA A 30 8.88 -2.83 31.40
N ALA A 31 9.11 -1.86 30.52
CA ALA A 31 8.04 -1.17 29.86
C ALA A 31 7.24 -2.27 29.15
N PRO A 32 5.98 -2.54 29.55
CA PRO A 32 5.21 -3.65 28.99
C PRO A 32 5.02 -3.50 27.47
N GLU A 33 5.40 -2.33 26.96
CA GLU A 33 5.38 -1.96 25.57
C GLU A 33 6.66 -2.30 24.79
N CYS A 34 7.77 -2.67 25.41
CA CYS A 34 9.03 -2.98 24.70
C CYS A 34 9.19 -4.50 24.60
N ARG A 35 8.67 -5.09 23.52
CA ARG A 35 8.53 -6.55 23.35
C ARG A 35 9.85 -7.30 23.54
N TRP A 36 10.95 -6.73 23.07
CA TRP A 36 12.25 -7.41 23.07
C TRP A 36 12.95 -7.36 24.43
N ALA A 37 12.58 -6.43 25.32
CA ALA A 37 13.11 -6.39 26.68
C ALA A 37 12.78 -7.70 27.44
N ALA A 38 11.57 -8.22 27.24
CA ALA A 38 11.14 -9.50 27.82
C ALA A 38 11.90 -10.73 27.28
N ARG A 39 12.70 -10.57 26.22
CA ARG A 39 13.54 -11.62 25.63
C ARG A 39 15.02 -11.48 26.00
N GLY A 40 15.35 -10.62 26.97
CA GLY A 40 16.72 -10.45 27.47
C GLY A 40 17.59 -9.47 26.67
N TYR A 41 17.01 -8.69 25.75
CA TYR A 41 17.74 -7.63 25.05
C TYR A 41 17.95 -6.43 25.97
N ASP A 42 19.15 -5.86 25.92
CA ASP A 42 19.56 -4.73 26.75
C ASP A 42 18.89 -3.41 26.27
N VAL A 43 17.65 -3.16 26.70
CA VAL A 43 16.81 -2.04 26.24
C VAL A 43 17.24 -0.70 26.84
N ASN A 44 17.34 0.34 26.02
CA ASN A 44 17.44 1.73 26.46
C ASN A 44 16.08 2.41 26.22
N LEU A 45 15.35 2.66 27.31
CA LEU A 45 13.98 3.16 27.26
C LEU A 45 13.97 4.69 27.30
N TRP A 46 13.17 5.30 26.44
CA TRP A 46 12.87 6.72 26.54
C TRP A 46 11.94 7.00 27.72
N ALA A 47 12.40 7.80 28.68
CA ALA A 47 11.69 8.23 29.88
C ALA A 47 11.21 9.69 29.81
N GLY A 48 11.48 10.38 28.70
CA GLY A 48 11.51 11.84 28.66
C GLY A 48 10.27 12.60 28.23
N GLY A 49 9.17 11.94 27.87
CA GLY A 49 8.02 12.59 27.25
C GLY A 49 8.37 13.17 25.88
N ALA A 50 8.13 14.47 25.66
CA ALA A 50 8.64 15.17 24.48
C ALA A 50 10.12 15.58 24.68
N GLY A 51 10.97 15.40 23.66
CA GLY A 51 12.36 15.84 23.74
C GLY A 51 13.23 15.46 22.56
N THR A 52 14.53 15.79 22.66
CA THR A 52 15.54 15.48 21.65
C THR A 52 16.27 14.18 21.97
N TRP A 53 16.54 13.37 20.95
CA TRP A 53 17.20 12.08 21.09
C TRP A 53 18.56 12.18 21.81
N ALA A 54 19.27 13.29 21.62
CA ALA A 54 20.58 13.55 22.20
C ALA A 54 20.57 13.80 23.72
N ASP A 55 19.41 14.05 24.32
CA ASP A 55 19.33 14.28 25.76
C ASP A 55 19.46 12.94 26.52
N ALA A 56 20.67 12.65 26.96
CA ALA A 56 21.02 11.46 27.74
C ALA A 56 20.17 11.32 29.02
N THR A 57 19.67 12.41 29.59
CA THR A 57 18.85 12.39 30.81
C THR A 57 17.44 11.84 30.56
N LYS A 58 17.01 11.80 29.29
CA LYS A 58 15.73 11.23 28.88
C LYS A 58 15.79 9.73 28.60
N TRP A 59 16.96 9.12 28.70
CA TRP A 59 17.16 7.69 28.46
C TRP A 59 17.35 6.95 29.79
N SER A 60 16.71 5.80 29.96
CA SER A 60 16.72 5.03 31.21
C SER A 60 18.11 4.63 31.67
N LYS A 61 19.08 4.55 30.74
CA LYS A 61 20.48 4.22 31.02
C LYS A 61 21.39 5.44 31.17
N GLY A 62 20.86 6.65 31.15
CA GLY A 62 21.65 7.88 31.20
C GLY A 62 22.62 8.03 30.03
N ARG A 63 22.36 7.36 28.90
CA ARG A 63 23.19 7.38 27.69
C ARG A 63 22.33 7.41 26.44
N VAL A 64 22.82 8.07 25.39
CA VAL A 64 22.14 8.18 24.10
C VAL A 64 22.35 6.87 23.31
N PRO A 65 21.28 6.14 22.93
CA PRO A 65 21.41 4.90 22.17
C PRO A 65 21.80 5.19 20.72
N GLY A 66 22.62 4.30 20.15
CA GLY A 66 22.97 4.31 18.73
C GLY A 66 24.13 5.23 18.36
N VAL A 67 24.81 5.82 19.34
CA VAL A 67 26.03 6.60 19.16
C VAL A 67 27.24 5.74 19.52
N GLY A 68 28.01 5.33 18.51
CA GLY A 68 29.24 4.55 18.68
C GLY A 68 29.06 3.05 18.96
N ASN A 69 27.85 2.62 19.33
CA ASN A 69 27.47 1.21 19.49
C ASN A 69 26.07 0.97 18.94
N ARG A 70 25.78 -0.28 18.56
CA ARG A 70 24.43 -0.68 18.14
C ARG A 70 23.61 -1.08 19.36
N ASP A 71 22.68 -0.21 19.75
CA ASP A 71 21.81 -0.41 20.91
C ASP A 71 20.37 -0.80 20.53
N TYR A 72 19.58 -1.21 21.53
CA TYR A 72 18.12 -1.28 21.43
C TYR A 72 17.52 -0.01 22.03
N ALA A 73 16.85 0.79 21.20
CA ALA A 73 16.07 1.94 21.65
C ALA A 73 14.57 1.60 21.67
N CYS A 74 13.89 1.93 22.77
CA CYS A 74 12.45 1.81 22.86
C CYS A 74 11.82 3.16 23.25
N ILE A 75 10.85 3.60 22.46
CA ILE A 75 10.08 4.84 22.68
C ILE A 75 8.67 4.42 23.11
N PRO A 76 8.23 4.72 24.33
CA PRO A 76 6.93 4.27 24.82
C PRO A 76 5.78 5.09 24.23
N GLN A 77 4.57 4.63 24.49
CA GLN A 77 3.32 5.16 23.98
C GLN A 77 3.20 6.67 24.21
N GLY A 78 2.71 7.36 23.18
CA GLY A 78 2.44 8.80 23.22
C GLY A 78 3.69 9.70 23.39
N SER A 79 4.90 9.13 23.42
CA SER A 79 6.13 9.93 23.48
C SER A 79 6.42 10.57 22.12
N ALA A 80 7.11 11.71 22.12
CA ALA A 80 7.51 12.42 20.92
C ALA A 80 9.01 12.72 20.98
N VAL A 81 9.78 12.09 20.09
CA VAL A 81 11.24 12.18 20.09
C VAL A 81 11.71 12.76 18.77
N VAL A 82 12.64 13.73 18.83
CA VAL A 82 13.24 14.35 17.65
C VAL A 82 14.72 13.98 17.58
N VAL A 83 15.14 13.44 16.45
CA VAL A 83 16.55 13.31 16.09
C VAL A 83 16.93 14.56 15.30
N ASP A 84 17.88 15.32 15.80
CA ASP A 84 18.32 16.59 15.21
C ASP A 84 19.82 16.55 14.86
N ALA A 85 20.35 17.67 14.39
CA ALA A 85 21.73 17.80 13.95
C ALA A 85 22.78 17.53 15.05
N THR A 86 22.39 17.50 16.34
CA THR A 86 23.31 17.13 17.43
C THR A 86 23.65 15.64 17.39
N THR A 87 22.77 14.82 16.81
CA THR A 87 23.00 13.38 16.58
C THR A 87 22.73 13.07 15.10
N PRO A 88 23.65 13.46 14.20
CA PRO A 88 23.40 13.43 12.75
C PRO A 88 23.22 12.02 12.20
N ARG A 89 23.71 11.00 12.94
CA ARG A 89 23.56 9.60 12.56
C ARG A 89 23.35 8.72 13.80
N LEU A 90 22.40 7.82 13.69
CA LEU A 90 22.08 6.78 14.66
C LEU A 90 22.23 5.40 14.04
N ASP A 91 22.92 4.49 14.72
CA ASP A 91 23.04 3.09 14.35
C ASP A 91 22.47 2.21 15.47
N LEU A 92 21.28 1.65 15.28
CA LEU A 92 20.62 0.79 16.26
C LEU A 92 20.65 -0.68 15.82
N ASN A 93 20.66 -1.60 16.78
CA ASN A 93 20.27 -2.98 16.51
C ASN A 93 18.75 -3.08 16.41
N LEU A 94 18.03 -2.43 17.33
CA LEU A 94 16.58 -2.48 17.40
C LEU A 94 15.99 -1.13 17.72
N LEU A 95 14.88 -0.82 17.06
CA LEU A 95 13.99 0.29 17.35
C LEU A 95 12.59 -0.25 17.64
N GLU A 96 12.00 0.19 18.74
CA GLU A 96 10.58 -0.05 19.01
C GLU A 96 9.85 1.25 19.32
N LEU A 97 8.74 1.49 18.62
CA LEU A 97 7.83 2.60 18.89
C LEU A 97 6.52 2.07 19.46
N GLY A 98 6.17 2.55 20.65
CA GLY A 98 4.92 2.31 21.35
C GLY A 98 3.70 2.86 20.59
N LEU A 99 2.51 2.57 21.09
CA LEU A 99 1.26 3.06 20.48
C LEU A 99 1.27 4.59 20.42
N SER A 100 0.86 5.17 19.29
CA SER A 100 0.80 6.64 19.16
C SER A 100 2.10 7.40 19.46
N ALA A 101 3.26 6.73 19.52
CA ALA A 101 4.55 7.37 19.67
C ALA A 101 4.99 8.05 18.37
N ARG A 102 5.73 9.15 18.46
CA ARG A 102 6.28 9.87 17.31
C ARG A 102 7.80 9.91 17.38
N LEU A 103 8.44 9.56 16.27
CA LEU A 103 9.87 9.77 16.04
C LEU A 103 10.02 10.63 14.79
N THR A 104 10.59 11.82 14.94
CA THR A 104 10.87 12.73 13.84
C THR A 104 12.37 12.77 13.58
N LEU A 105 12.78 12.48 12.36
CA LEU A 105 14.15 12.63 11.88
C LEU A 105 14.24 13.95 11.12
N SER A 106 15.00 14.90 11.69
CA SER A 106 15.18 16.24 11.14
C SER A 106 16.03 16.21 9.86
N PRO A 107 16.02 17.30 9.06
CA PRO A 107 16.74 17.36 7.80
C PRO A 107 18.22 17.00 7.91
N GLY A 108 18.68 16.12 7.01
CA GLY A 108 20.06 15.66 6.95
C GLY A 108 20.47 14.65 8.02
N THR A 109 19.58 14.28 8.95
CA THR A 109 19.85 13.21 9.93
C THR A 109 19.65 11.82 9.31
N ALA A 110 20.21 10.80 9.95
CA ALA A 110 20.10 9.42 9.48
C ALA A 110 19.88 8.43 10.63
N LEU A 111 18.99 7.45 10.41
CA LEU A 111 18.76 6.33 11.31
C LEU A 111 18.93 5.01 10.56
N PHE A 112 19.81 4.15 11.06
CA PHE A 112 20.05 2.81 10.53
C PHE A 112 19.71 1.75 11.56
N VAL A 113 18.93 0.74 11.17
CA VAL A 113 18.64 -0.46 11.98
C VAL A 113 19.36 -1.68 11.43
N TRP A 114 20.05 -2.42 12.30
CA TRP A 114 21.02 -3.45 11.92
C TRP A 114 20.79 -4.82 12.55
N GLY A 115 19.75 -4.99 13.35
CA GLY A 115 19.43 -6.27 13.98
C GLY A 115 19.31 -7.38 12.93
N ASP A 116 19.73 -8.60 13.29
CA ASP A 116 19.62 -9.74 12.39
C ASP A 116 18.14 -10.01 12.09
N GLN A 117 17.78 -9.77 10.83
CA GLN A 117 16.42 -9.87 10.32
C GLN A 117 15.78 -11.26 10.46
N ASP A 118 16.57 -12.31 10.70
CA ASP A 118 16.07 -13.67 10.92
C ASP A 118 15.71 -13.92 12.40
N ASP A 119 16.28 -13.16 13.33
CA ASP A 119 16.11 -13.32 14.79
C ASP A 119 15.17 -12.24 15.36
N VAL A 120 15.39 -11.00 14.94
CA VAL A 120 14.72 -9.83 15.50
C VAL A 120 14.23 -8.87 14.42
N ARG A 121 13.22 -8.09 14.76
CA ARG A 121 12.72 -6.99 13.94
C ARG A 121 12.44 -5.77 14.78
N SER A 122 12.88 -4.62 14.27
CA SER A 122 12.40 -3.32 14.74
C SER A 122 10.91 -3.21 14.42
N ILE A 123 10.14 -2.56 15.27
CA ILE A 123 8.69 -2.54 15.13
C ILE A 123 8.09 -1.21 15.57
N THR A 124 7.15 -0.69 14.78
CA THR A 124 6.30 0.43 15.18
C THR A 124 4.89 -0.10 15.42
N LYS A 125 4.20 0.40 16.46
CA LYS A 125 2.85 -0.03 16.79
C LYS A 125 1.78 0.86 16.15
N ARG A 126 0.53 0.40 16.21
CA ARG A 126 -0.63 1.14 15.69
C ARG A 126 -0.62 2.61 16.16
N GLY A 127 -0.91 3.51 15.23
CA GLY A 127 -0.99 4.96 15.49
C GLY A 127 0.34 5.66 15.71
N SER A 128 1.46 4.94 15.83
CA SER A 128 2.78 5.57 15.87
C SER A 128 3.17 6.17 14.52
N VAL A 129 4.09 7.13 14.55
CA VAL A 129 4.58 7.82 13.35
C VAL A 129 6.10 7.87 13.39
N ILE A 130 6.74 7.41 12.32
CA ILE A 130 8.11 7.80 11.97
C ILE A 130 7.99 8.85 10.87
N GLU A 131 8.51 10.03 11.11
CA GLU A 131 8.53 11.14 10.17
C GLU A 131 9.96 11.39 9.69
N LEU A 132 10.15 11.36 8.37
CA LEU A 132 11.41 11.67 7.71
C LEU A 132 11.26 13.01 6.99
N ASP A 133 11.70 14.09 7.63
CA ASP A 133 11.78 15.44 7.04
C ASP A 133 13.14 15.58 6.37
N GLY A 134 13.26 15.20 5.09
CA GLY A 134 14.53 15.23 4.36
C GLY A 134 15.67 14.44 5.03
N ALA A 135 15.31 13.31 5.63
CA ALA A 135 16.20 12.45 6.42
C ALA A 135 16.38 11.07 5.79
N THR A 136 17.41 10.34 6.25
CA THR A 136 17.70 8.98 5.80
C THR A 136 17.20 7.95 6.81
N LEU A 137 16.45 6.95 6.34
CA LEU A 137 16.12 5.75 7.11
C LEU A 137 16.68 4.52 6.40
N GLY A 138 17.26 3.59 7.14
CA GLY A 138 17.90 2.46 6.50
C GLY A 138 18.45 1.37 7.39
N GLY A 139 19.44 0.67 6.86
CA GLY A 139 20.19 -0.38 7.54
C GLY A 139 19.83 -1.78 7.04
N GLY A 140 20.70 -2.76 7.31
CA GLY A 140 20.55 -4.14 6.87
C GLY A 140 19.59 -5.00 7.70
N GLY A 141 18.93 -4.41 8.72
CA GLY A 141 17.94 -5.10 9.54
C GLY A 141 16.52 -5.00 8.96
N ARG A 142 15.56 -5.59 9.70
CA ARG A 142 14.12 -5.52 9.38
C ARG A 142 13.41 -4.48 10.25
N LEU A 143 12.70 -3.55 9.62
CA LEU A 143 11.77 -2.61 10.25
C LEU A 143 10.34 -2.93 9.82
N HIS A 144 9.51 -3.34 10.78
CA HIS A 144 8.10 -3.63 10.56
C HIS A 144 7.22 -2.48 11.06
N VAL A 145 6.56 -1.79 10.14
CA VAL A 145 5.72 -0.61 10.40
C VAL A 145 4.26 -1.02 10.48
N ILE A 146 3.67 -0.97 11.69
CA ILE A 146 2.21 -1.12 11.90
C ILE A 146 1.55 0.26 12.02
N GLY A 147 2.33 1.29 12.39
CA GLY A 147 1.90 2.70 12.36
C GLY A 147 2.05 3.33 10.97
N THR A 148 2.49 4.58 10.95
CA THR A 148 2.77 5.34 9.73
C THR A 148 4.26 5.61 9.60
N LEU A 149 4.80 5.42 8.40
CA LEU A 149 6.08 5.98 7.97
C LEU A 149 5.78 7.11 6.98
N ASP A 150 5.99 8.35 7.41
CA ASP A 150 5.78 9.57 6.62
C ASP A 150 7.11 10.05 6.07
N VAL A 151 7.28 10.00 4.75
CA VAL A 151 8.54 10.28 4.07
C VAL A 151 8.34 11.44 3.14
N HIS A 152 9.03 12.55 3.39
CA HIS A 152 8.93 13.72 2.53
C HIS A 152 10.23 14.47 2.40
N TRP A 153 10.39 15.15 1.27
CA TRP A 153 11.47 16.08 1.07
C TRP A 153 11.35 17.24 2.05
N SER A 154 12.49 17.64 2.62
CA SER A 154 12.47 18.79 3.51
C SER A 154 12.22 20.07 2.73
N VAL A 155 11.50 21.01 3.35
CA VAL A 155 11.40 22.40 2.88
C VAL A 155 12.77 23.08 2.78
N SER A 156 13.78 22.54 3.47
CA SER A 156 15.18 22.98 3.39
C SER A 156 15.94 22.45 2.16
N GLY A 157 15.30 21.63 1.33
CA GLY A 157 15.90 21.01 0.14
C GLY A 157 16.65 19.71 0.40
N SER A 158 16.67 19.22 1.64
CA SER A 158 17.27 17.91 1.96
C SER A 158 16.37 16.76 1.45
N PRO A 159 16.90 15.79 0.68
CA PRO A 159 16.12 14.67 0.17
C PRO A 159 15.89 13.61 1.24
N ALA A 160 14.71 13.00 1.23
CA ALA A 160 14.46 11.79 2.03
C ALA A 160 14.92 10.54 1.26
N VAL A 161 15.60 9.63 1.96
CA VAL A 161 16.22 8.44 1.35
C VAL A 161 15.94 7.20 2.19
N LEU A 162 15.54 6.13 1.51
CA LEU A 162 15.45 4.79 2.08
C LEU A 162 16.56 3.90 1.50
N THR A 163 17.46 3.36 2.33
CA THR A 163 18.68 2.67 1.87
C THR A 163 19.10 1.52 2.78
N THR A 164 19.75 0.48 2.24
CA THR A 164 20.36 -0.57 3.08
C THR A 164 21.61 -0.06 3.82
N GLU A 165 22.34 0.89 3.24
CA GLU A 165 23.66 1.26 3.74
C GLU A 165 23.87 2.78 3.80
N PRO A 166 24.72 3.27 4.73
CA PRO A 166 25.15 4.66 4.76
C PRO A 166 25.88 5.07 3.48
N ALA A 167 25.71 6.34 3.09
CA ALA A 167 26.41 6.91 1.95
C ALA A 167 27.93 6.70 2.05
N GLY A 168 28.56 6.25 0.95
CA GLY A 168 29.99 6.02 0.88
C GLY A 168 30.50 4.76 1.58
N SER A 169 29.62 3.91 2.11
CA SER A 169 29.98 2.60 2.67
C SER A 169 29.86 1.47 1.62
N THR A 170 30.58 0.37 1.84
CA THR A 170 30.46 -0.86 1.04
C THR A 170 29.94 -2.00 1.93
N TYR A 171 28.66 -1.94 2.28
CA TYR A 171 28.01 -2.97 3.07
C TYR A 171 27.76 -4.21 2.20
N SER A 172 28.29 -5.37 2.58
CA SER A 172 28.14 -6.62 1.82
C SER A 172 27.05 -7.55 2.37
N GLY A 173 26.37 -7.17 3.44
CA GLY A 173 25.37 -8.00 4.11
C GLY A 173 24.03 -8.10 3.37
N LYS A 174 23.03 -8.66 4.06
CA LYS A 174 21.69 -8.88 3.50
C LYS A 174 21.01 -7.54 3.19
N PRO A 175 20.20 -7.46 2.12
CA PRO A 175 19.27 -6.36 1.88
C PRO A 175 18.53 -5.93 3.15
N GLY A 176 18.44 -4.62 3.41
CA GLY A 176 17.56 -4.12 4.45
C GLY A 176 16.09 -4.33 4.09
N ILE A 177 15.24 -4.60 5.08
CA ILE A 177 13.82 -4.88 4.88
C ILE A 177 12.99 -3.81 5.58
N LEU A 178 12.27 -3.01 4.80
CA LEU A 178 11.17 -2.16 5.28
C LEU A 178 9.85 -2.86 4.98
N GLU A 179 9.18 -3.33 6.01
CA GLU A 179 7.90 -4.02 5.90
C GLU A 179 6.78 -3.12 6.40
N ILE A 180 5.80 -2.83 5.55
CA ILE A 180 4.58 -2.13 5.93
C ILE A 180 3.52 -3.19 6.23
N GLY A 181 3.22 -3.41 7.50
CA GLY A 181 2.26 -4.44 7.94
C GLY A 181 0.83 -4.16 7.49
N ASP A 182 -0.09 -5.10 7.72
CA ASP A 182 -1.48 -5.05 7.23
C ASP A 182 -2.23 -3.75 7.61
N GLU A 183 -1.93 -3.19 8.78
CA GLU A 183 -2.49 -1.91 9.27
C GLU A 183 -1.57 -0.71 9.01
N GLY A 184 -0.35 -0.98 8.57
CA GLY A 184 0.69 0.00 8.36
C GLY A 184 0.45 0.88 7.14
N THR A 185 0.98 2.10 7.19
CA THR A 185 0.95 3.04 6.08
C THR A 185 2.33 3.61 5.78
N LEU A 186 2.74 3.58 4.52
CA LEU A 186 3.84 4.35 3.95
C LEU A 186 3.26 5.55 3.21
N ASP A 187 3.53 6.75 3.69
CA ASP A 187 3.20 8.00 3.01
C ASP A 187 4.47 8.56 2.36
N LEU A 188 4.39 8.86 1.08
CA LEU A 188 5.41 9.55 0.32
C LEU A 188 4.83 10.91 -0.07
N ARG A 189 5.56 12.01 0.22
CA ARG A 189 5.11 13.39 -0.10
C ARG A 189 6.23 14.28 -0.63
N GLY A 190 5.82 15.37 -1.26
CA GLY A 190 6.68 16.44 -1.75
C GLY A 190 6.87 16.41 -3.26
N ALA A 191 7.31 17.53 -3.84
CA ALA A 191 7.37 17.73 -5.29
C ALA A 191 8.42 16.87 -6.03
N GLU A 192 9.27 16.16 -5.30
CA GLU A 192 10.37 15.38 -5.86
C GLU A 192 10.24 13.89 -5.47
N PRO A 193 10.68 12.94 -6.31
CA PRO A 193 10.56 11.53 -6.00
C PRO A 193 11.34 11.13 -4.74
N VAL A 194 10.72 10.31 -3.88
CA VAL A 194 11.42 9.65 -2.79
C VAL A 194 12.31 8.56 -3.37
N ARG A 195 13.57 8.53 -2.93
CA ARG A 195 14.58 7.61 -3.46
C ARG A 195 14.69 6.35 -2.61
N LEU A 196 14.50 5.20 -3.24
CA LEU A 196 14.86 3.90 -2.70
C LEU A 196 16.18 3.46 -3.32
N SER A 197 17.17 3.17 -2.49
CA SER A 197 18.52 2.88 -2.98
C SER A 197 19.19 1.68 -2.34
N THR A 198 20.23 1.21 -3.03
CA THR A 198 21.18 0.21 -2.53
C THR A 198 20.52 -1.05 -1.98
N ARG A 199 19.91 -1.86 -2.87
CA ARG A 199 19.37 -3.18 -2.53
C ARG A 199 18.33 -3.18 -1.40
N TYR A 200 17.68 -2.05 -1.11
CA TYR A 200 16.67 -2.01 -0.06
C TYR A 200 15.40 -2.73 -0.54
N LEU A 201 14.78 -3.51 0.33
CA LEU A 201 13.52 -4.20 0.05
C LEU A 201 12.39 -3.48 0.81
N VAL A 202 11.39 -2.99 0.07
CA VAL A 202 10.15 -2.43 0.63
C VAL A 202 9.02 -3.42 0.39
N ASP A 203 8.48 -4.01 1.46
CA ASP A 203 7.44 -5.05 1.42
C ASP A 203 6.12 -4.52 1.99
N VAL A 204 5.12 -4.28 1.15
CA VAL A 204 3.88 -3.58 1.53
C VAL A 204 2.70 -4.55 1.59
N HIS A 205 2.28 -4.88 2.81
CA HIS A 205 1.05 -5.61 3.09
C HIS A 205 -0.12 -4.68 3.39
N GLY A 206 0.15 -3.52 3.99
CA GLY A 206 -0.83 -2.47 4.26
C GLY A 206 -1.01 -1.51 3.08
N ARG A 207 -0.69 -0.23 3.31
CA ARG A 207 -0.90 0.83 2.30
C ARG A 207 0.37 1.62 2.02
N ALA A 208 0.64 1.88 0.75
CA ALA A 208 1.55 2.93 0.29
C ALA A 208 0.74 4.05 -0.39
N ARG A 209 1.02 5.31 -0.08
CA ARG A 209 0.36 6.49 -0.65
C ARG A 209 1.38 7.45 -1.23
N MET A 210 1.15 7.92 -2.45
CA MET A 210 1.86 9.05 -3.05
C MET A 210 0.98 10.29 -2.99
N LEU A 211 1.51 11.37 -2.44
CA LEU A 211 0.83 12.62 -2.09
C LEU A 211 1.61 13.82 -2.64
N ASP A 212 0.96 14.96 -2.88
CA ASP A 212 1.63 16.25 -3.14
C ASP A 212 2.71 16.20 -4.26
N GLU A 213 2.33 15.69 -5.44
CA GLU A 213 3.22 15.43 -6.61
C GLU A 213 4.39 14.44 -6.41
N SER A 214 4.54 13.84 -5.22
CA SER A 214 5.60 12.87 -4.94
C SER A 214 5.62 11.69 -5.89
N GLY A 215 6.81 11.36 -6.36
CA GLY A 215 7.11 10.10 -7.01
C GLY A 215 7.85 9.10 -6.12
N LEU A 216 8.11 7.93 -6.66
CA LEU A 216 8.97 6.90 -6.08
C LEU A 216 10.01 6.47 -7.12
N LEU A 217 11.29 6.60 -6.77
CA LEU A 217 12.41 6.20 -7.61
C LEU A 217 13.12 5.00 -6.99
N ALA A 218 13.03 3.84 -7.61
CA ALA A 218 13.77 2.65 -7.22
C ALA A 218 15.08 2.52 -8.02
N ASP A 219 16.22 2.44 -7.33
CA ASP A 219 17.53 2.31 -7.97
C ASP A 219 18.39 1.15 -7.40
N ASN A 220 19.51 0.85 -8.07
CA ASN A 220 20.59 -0.02 -7.56
C ASN A 220 20.14 -1.33 -6.87
N GLY A 221 19.35 -2.14 -7.56
CA GLY A 221 18.92 -3.46 -7.08
C GLY A 221 17.88 -3.42 -5.95
N THR A 222 17.25 -2.27 -5.71
CA THR A 222 16.11 -2.13 -4.80
C THR A 222 14.92 -2.95 -5.28
N THR A 223 14.19 -3.55 -4.35
CA THR A 223 12.93 -4.25 -4.62
C THR A 223 11.78 -3.55 -3.90
N PHE A 224 10.69 -3.23 -4.60
CA PHE A 224 9.45 -2.76 -3.98
C PHE A 224 8.34 -3.77 -4.24
N MET A 225 7.66 -4.26 -3.22
CA MET A 225 6.66 -5.32 -3.30
C MET A 225 5.32 -4.86 -2.70
N LEU A 226 4.20 -5.18 -3.35
CA LEU A 226 2.87 -5.16 -2.77
C LEU A 226 2.45 -6.62 -2.54
N GLN A 227 2.04 -6.99 -1.34
CA GLN A 227 1.78 -8.39 -0.96
C GLN A 227 0.32 -8.64 -0.61
N ARG A 228 -0.03 -9.89 -0.36
CA ARG A 228 -1.27 -10.22 0.36
C ARG A 228 -1.12 -9.86 1.84
N HIS A 229 -2.23 -9.57 2.52
CA HIS A 229 -2.20 -9.38 3.97
C HIS A 229 -1.66 -10.65 4.65
N TYR A 230 -0.99 -10.48 5.79
CA TYR A 230 -0.57 -11.60 6.64
C TYR A 230 -1.77 -12.28 7.30
N PHE A 231 -2.77 -11.49 7.71
CA PHE A 231 -3.92 -11.97 8.45
C PHE A 231 -5.22 -11.64 7.71
N GLY A 232 -5.84 -12.68 7.15
CA GLY A 232 -7.17 -12.59 6.54
C GLY A 232 -7.16 -12.25 5.04
N PRO A 233 -8.38 -12.13 4.45
CA PRO A 233 -8.53 -11.81 3.04
C PRO A 233 -8.16 -10.34 2.79
N GLY A 234 -7.16 -10.10 1.94
CA GLY A 234 -6.75 -8.74 1.59
C GLY A 234 -5.45 -8.70 0.79
N VAL A 235 -5.24 -7.60 0.08
CA VAL A 235 -4.00 -7.33 -0.64
C VAL A 235 -3.54 -5.90 -0.34
N GLY A 236 -2.24 -5.76 -0.14
CA GLY A 236 -1.55 -4.50 0.06
C GLY A 236 -1.80 -3.57 -1.12
N LYS A 237 -1.75 -2.27 -0.84
CA LYS A 237 -2.30 -1.28 -1.76
C LYS A 237 -1.38 -0.10 -1.98
N LEU A 238 -1.10 0.20 -3.24
CA LEU A 238 -0.54 1.48 -3.67
C LEU A 238 -1.68 2.42 -4.06
N VAL A 239 -1.70 3.63 -3.50
CA VAL A 239 -2.66 4.68 -3.85
C VAL A 239 -1.91 5.91 -4.34
N VAL A 240 -2.21 6.35 -5.55
CA VAL A 240 -1.64 7.57 -6.14
C VAL A 240 -2.71 8.65 -6.07
N LEU A 241 -2.46 9.72 -5.31
CA LEU A 241 -3.45 10.79 -5.07
C LEU A 241 -3.16 12.05 -5.89
N ASN A 242 -2.08 12.04 -6.65
CA ASN A 242 -1.46 13.15 -7.38
C ASN A 242 -1.00 12.65 -8.77
N ASP A 243 -0.30 13.50 -9.52
CA ASP A 243 0.29 13.15 -10.83
C ASP A 243 1.76 12.70 -10.69
N GLY A 244 2.15 12.24 -9.50
CA GLY A 244 3.52 11.84 -9.22
C GLY A 244 3.92 10.55 -9.93
N ASP A 245 5.21 10.42 -10.23
CA ASP A 245 5.74 9.35 -11.07
C ASP A 245 6.27 8.16 -10.26
N PHE A 246 6.05 6.94 -10.77
CA PHE A 246 6.83 5.78 -10.34
C PHE A 246 7.88 5.45 -11.40
N ALA A 247 9.16 5.54 -11.03
CA ALA A 247 10.27 5.21 -11.89
C ALA A 247 11.09 4.03 -11.31
N ALA A 248 11.15 2.94 -12.06
CA ALA A 248 12.11 1.87 -11.84
C ALA A 248 13.01 1.75 -13.08
N GLY A 249 14.24 2.27 -12.99
CA GLY A 249 15.13 2.39 -14.15
C GLY A 249 16.60 2.10 -13.82
N ALA A 250 17.31 1.54 -14.80
CA ALA A 250 18.76 1.38 -14.73
C ALA A 250 19.44 2.69 -15.14
N LYS A 251 20.11 3.37 -14.21
CA LYS A 251 21.18 4.31 -14.56
C LYS A 251 22.31 3.53 -15.25
N ALA A 252 22.94 4.10 -16.27
CA ALA A 252 24.07 3.48 -16.94
C ALA A 252 25.16 3.07 -15.92
N GLY A 253 25.62 1.82 -15.99
CA GLY A 253 26.62 1.24 -15.07
C GLY A 253 26.08 0.48 -13.85
N ILE A 254 24.76 0.43 -13.63
CA ILE A 254 24.16 -0.35 -12.54
C ILE A 254 24.13 -1.85 -12.89
N LYS A 255 24.78 -2.68 -12.06
CA LYS A 255 24.86 -4.15 -12.27
C LYS A 255 23.61 -4.95 -11.84
N ARG A 256 22.75 -4.38 -11.00
CA ARG A 256 21.53 -5.04 -10.49
C ARG A 256 20.31 -4.15 -10.77
N PRO A 257 19.37 -4.57 -11.64
CA PRO A 257 18.20 -3.76 -11.95
C PRO A 257 17.28 -3.64 -10.73
N PRO A 258 16.61 -2.50 -10.53
CA PRO A 258 15.53 -2.40 -9.55
C PRO A 258 14.38 -3.32 -9.96
N THR A 259 13.66 -3.86 -8.97
CA THR A 259 12.52 -4.77 -9.19
C THR A 259 11.27 -4.19 -8.54
N PHE A 260 10.16 -4.19 -9.27
CA PHE A 260 8.84 -3.94 -8.72
C PHE A 260 8.08 -5.25 -8.69
N VAL A 261 7.41 -5.53 -7.56
CA VAL A 261 6.58 -6.70 -7.30
C VAL A 261 5.19 -6.27 -6.75
N ASN A 262 4.27 -5.78 -7.57
CA ASN A 262 2.81 -5.85 -7.34
C ASN A 262 2.14 -7.26 -7.23
N ARG A 263 1.72 -7.70 -6.04
CA ARG A 263 0.68 -8.73 -5.81
C ARG A 263 -0.53 -8.14 -5.08
N GLY A 264 -0.58 -6.81 -5.08
CA GLY A 264 -1.49 -5.93 -4.39
C GLY A 264 -2.46 -5.24 -5.32
N ARG A 265 -3.02 -4.11 -4.89
CA ARG A 265 -3.86 -3.22 -5.72
C ARG A 265 -3.17 -1.88 -5.95
N ILE A 266 -3.18 -1.39 -7.18
CA ILE A 266 -2.80 -0.01 -7.50
C ILE A 266 -4.09 0.79 -7.76
N ALA A 267 -4.19 2.03 -7.26
CA ALA A 267 -5.32 2.91 -7.51
C ALA A 267 -4.90 4.37 -7.63
N LYS A 268 -5.19 5.02 -8.77
CA LYS A 268 -5.18 6.48 -8.90
C LYS A 268 -6.47 7.08 -8.35
N ARG A 269 -6.35 8.17 -7.61
CA ARG A 269 -7.45 8.92 -7.01
C ARG A 269 -7.17 10.41 -7.18
N GLY A 270 -7.64 10.97 -8.30
CA GLY A 270 -7.42 12.36 -8.66
C GLY A 270 -7.54 12.53 -10.17
N GLN A 271 -7.66 13.77 -10.62
CA GLN A 271 -7.51 14.11 -12.03
C GLN A 271 -6.02 14.03 -12.42
N GLY A 272 -5.72 13.93 -13.72
CA GLY A 272 -4.35 13.93 -14.24
C GLY A 272 -3.73 12.54 -14.51
N VAL A 273 -2.56 12.55 -15.13
CA VAL A 273 -1.84 11.35 -15.59
C VAL A 273 -0.80 10.95 -14.55
N THR A 274 -0.72 9.66 -14.23
CA THR A 274 0.38 9.08 -13.45
C THR A 274 1.20 8.20 -14.37
N ASP A 275 2.47 8.52 -14.53
CA ASP A 275 3.38 7.67 -15.29
C ASP A 275 3.98 6.59 -14.39
N ILE A 276 3.75 5.33 -14.77
CA ILE A 276 4.44 4.17 -14.20
C ILE A 276 5.40 3.66 -15.26
N GLN A 277 6.65 4.11 -15.19
CA GLN A 277 7.67 3.75 -16.18
C GLN A 277 8.37 2.45 -15.76
N GLY A 278 8.18 1.40 -16.56
CA GLY A 278 8.85 0.11 -16.43
C GLY A 278 8.93 -0.63 -17.77
N ARG A 279 9.93 -1.49 -17.97
CA ARG A 279 10.10 -2.27 -19.21
C ARG A 279 9.25 -3.55 -19.17
N TYR A 280 8.27 -3.66 -20.07
CA TYR A 280 7.30 -4.76 -20.17
C TYR A 280 7.66 -5.75 -21.28
N PHE A 281 7.75 -7.05 -20.98
CA PHE A 281 8.01 -8.11 -21.96
C PHE A 281 6.99 -9.27 -21.83
N GLY A 282 5.72 -8.99 -22.10
CA GLY A 282 4.84 -9.84 -22.92
C GLY A 282 4.35 -11.23 -22.47
N ASN A 283 4.82 -11.87 -21.39
CA ASN A 283 4.42 -13.27 -21.11
C ASN A 283 4.37 -13.70 -19.62
N GLY A 284 4.09 -12.77 -18.70
CA GLY A 284 3.70 -13.10 -17.32
C GLY A 284 4.80 -13.65 -16.40
N LYS A 285 6.07 -13.65 -16.84
CA LYS A 285 7.25 -13.92 -15.99
C LYS A 285 8.19 -12.71 -15.97
N THR A 286 8.72 -12.35 -14.82
CA THR A 286 9.82 -11.38 -14.67
C THR A 286 11.15 -12.13 -14.49
N SER A 287 12.11 -11.90 -15.38
CA SER A 287 13.52 -12.30 -15.22
C SER A 287 14.35 -11.32 -16.04
N GLY A 288 15.34 -10.67 -15.43
CA GLY A 288 16.47 -10.16 -16.22
C GLY A 288 17.27 -11.36 -16.73
N ASP A 289 17.91 -11.24 -17.89
CA ASP A 289 19.03 -12.12 -18.23
C ASP A 289 20.02 -12.06 -17.04
N ALA A 290 20.30 -13.10 -16.27
CA ALA A 290 20.20 -14.53 -16.50
C ALA A 290 19.49 -15.27 -15.35
N GLY A 291 18.64 -16.24 -15.72
CA GLY A 291 18.34 -17.43 -14.93
C GLY A 291 17.47 -17.28 -13.67
N GLY A 292 16.18 -17.61 -13.81
CA GLY A 292 15.42 -18.26 -12.74
C GLY A 292 14.29 -17.44 -12.08
N ASN A 293 13.05 -17.87 -12.37
CA ASN A 293 11.83 -17.85 -11.54
C ASN A 293 11.58 -16.68 -10.54
N GLY A 294 10.62 -15.81 -10.86
CA GLY A 294 9.87 -15.03 -9.84
C GLY A 294 9.06 -13.87 -10.44
N ALA A 295 7.76 -13.78 -10.11
CA ALA A 295 6.69 -13.10 -10.87
C ALA A 295 6.44 -11.60 -10.63
N LEU A 296 5.60 -10.97 -11.49
CA LEU A 296 4.62 -9.98 -11.05
C LEU A 296 3.19 -9.87 -11.66
N LEU A 297 2.17 -9.56 -10.84
CA LEU A 297 0.73 -9.37 -11.17
C LEU A 297 0.12 -7.99 -10.76
N ILE A 298 -0.12 -7.09 -11.72
CA ILE A 298 -0.84 -5.82 -11.51
C ILE A 298 -2.36 -6.00 -11.72
N PRO A 299 -3.25 -5.73 -10.74
CA PRO A 299 -4.68 -5.59 -11.01
C PRO A 299 -5.08 -4.11 -11.21
N PRO A 300 -6.17 -3.86 -11.97
CA PRO A 300 -6.22 -2.79 -12.94
C PRO A 300 -6.96 -1.54 -12.44
N LEU A 301 -6.42 -0.37 -12.74
CA LEU A 301 -7.18 0.83 -13.08
C LEU A 301 -6.44 1.49 -14.25
N VAL A 302 -6.97 1.24 -15.46
CA VAL A 302 -6.76 1.82 -16.80
C VAL A 302 -5.58 2.78 -16.93
N VAL A 303 -4.57 2.51 -17.78
CA VAL A 303 -4.52 3.05 -19.16
C VAL A 303 -3.84 2.09 -20.16
N GLN A 304 -4.39 2.10 -21.38
CA GLN A 304 -3.91 1.61 -22.68
C GLN A 304 -4.17 0.14 -23.08
N ALA A 305 -4.88 0.06 -24.21
CA ALA A 305 -5.23 -1.07 -25.04
C ALA A 305 -4.37 -2.32 -24.84
N THR A 306 -4.88 -3.25 -24.05
CA THR A 306 -4.67 -4.67 -24.34
C THR A 306 -5.28 -4.92 -25.73
N PRO A 307 -4.66 -5.73 -26.62
CA PRO A 307 -5.30 -6.09 -27.87
C PRO A 307 -6.54 -6.94 -27.57
N GLY A 308 -7.65 -6.25 -27.30
CA GLY A 308 -8.98 -6.78 -27.56
C GLY A 308 -9.15 -6.72 -29.07
N SER A 309 -9.60 -7.82 -29.66
CA SER A 309 -10.17 -7.76 -30.99
C SER A 309 -11.36 -6.78 -30.95
N GLY A 310 -11.23 -5.63 -31.60
CA GLY A 310 -12.28 -4.62 -31.74
C GLY A 310 -12.14 -3.43 -30.79
N THR A 311 -11.32 -2.44 -31.16
CA THR A 311 -11.07 -1.24 -30.32
C THR A 311 -11.82 0.00 -30.77
N THR A 312 -12.53 -0.03 -31.90
CA THR A 312 -13.26 1.14 -32.43
C THR A 312 -14.54 0.71 -33.14
N THR A 313 -15.65 1.37 -32.81
CA THR A 313 -16.88 1.38 -33.62
C THR A 313 -16.65 2.32 -34.81
N THR A 314 -17.26 1.99 -35.94
CA THR A 314 -17.29 2.86 -37.13
C THR A 314 -18.69 2.81 -37.73
N PRO A 315 -19.09 3.74 -38.61
CA PRO A 315 -20.38 3.63 -39.29
C PRO A 315 -20.57 2.31 -40.07
N ALA A 316 -19.48 1.66 -40.50
CA ALA A 316 -19.51 0.35 -41.16
C ALA A 316 -19.59 -0.84 -40.17
N HIS A 317 -19.17 -0.63 -38.91
CA HIS A 317 -19.24 -1.57 -37.81
C HIS A 317 -19.72 -0.84 -36.55
N PRO A 318 -21.03 -0.51 -36.49
CA PRO A 318 -21.56 0.42 -35.50
C PRO A 318 -21.64 -0.19 -34.10
N GLN A 319 -21.21 -1.44 -33.93
CA GLN A 319 -21.21 -2.13 -32.65
C GLN A 319 -20.00 -3.05 -32.55
N VAL A 320 -19.36 -3.05 -31.39
CA VAL A 320 -18.22 -3.92 -31.07
C VAL A 320 -18.30 -4.36 -29.61
N ALA A 321 -17.78 -5.54 -29.30
CA ALA A 321 -17.62 -6.00 -27.93
C ALA A 321 -16.15 -6.34 -27.64
N SER A 322 -15.75 -6.20 -26.39
CA SER A 322 -14.45 -6.67 -25.90
C SER A 322 -14.62 -7.41 -24.57
N ILE A 323 -13.68 -8.29 -24.24
CA ILE A 323 -13.62 -8.98 -22.96
C ILE A 323 -12.23 -8.90 -22.35
N ARG A 324 -12.18 -8.55 -21.07
CA ARG A 324 -11.04 -8.73 -20.20
C ARG A 324 -11.24 -9.96 -19.34
N ILE A 325 -10.38 -10.94 -19.53
CA ILE A 325 -10.39 -12.19 -18.76
C ILE A 325 -9.77 -11.94 -17.38
N PRO A 326 -10.33 -12.53 -16.30
CA PRO A 326 -9.75 -12.53 -14.96
C PRO A 326 -8.33 -13.04 -14.96
N THR A 327 -7.52 -12.47 -14.08
CA THR A 327 -6.10 -12.76 -13.92
C THR A 327 -5.85 -14.19 -13.40
N VAL A 328 -6.85 -14.77 -12.73
CA VAL A 328 -6.82 -16.15 -12.22
C VAL A 328 -7.11 -17.20 -13.30
N SER A 329 -7.61 -16.82 -14.48
CA SER A 329 -7.93 -17.81 -15.53
C SER A 329 -6.65 -18.36 -16.15
N GLY A 330 -6.54 -19.68 -16.26
CA GLY A 330 -5.35 -20.35 -16.78
C GLY A 330 -5.01 -19.98 -18.24
N ASN A 331 -3.77 -20.27 -18.65
CA ASN A 331 -3.23 -19.94 -19.98
C ASN A 331 -4.00 -20.56 -21.16
N ASP A 332 -4.87 -21.52 -20.92
CA ASP A 332 -5.70 -22.18 -21.93
C ASP A 332 -7.02 -21.46 -22.21
N THR A 333 -7.24 -20.28 -21.60
CA THR A 333 -8.46 -19.50 -21.82
C THR A 333 -8.53 -18.98 -23.26
N ARG A 334 -9.56 -19.37 -24.01
CA ARG A 334 -9.78 -18.92 -25.39
C ARG A 334 -11.03 -18.10 -25.49
N THR A 335 -10.92 -16.91 -26.08
CA THR A 335 -12.02 -15.97 -26.26
C THR A 335 -12.56 -16.00 -27.67
N THR A 336 -13.88 -15.93 -27.81
CA THR A 336 -14.57 -15.76 -29.08
C THR A 336 -15.54 -14.60 -28.94
N ILE A 337 -15.41 -13.63 -29.85
CA ILE A 337 -16.31 -12.48 -29.96
C ILE A 337 -16.86 -12.47 -31.37
N GLU A 338 -18.18 -12.54 -31.50
CA GLU A 338 -18.86 -12.49 -32.80
C GLU A 338 -20.22 -11.81 -32.68
N PRO A 339 -20.59 -10.93 -33.63
CA PRO A 339 -21.96 -10.43 -33.73
C PRO A 339 -22.88 -11.55 -34.22
N LEU A 340 -24.06 -11.66 -33.60
CA LEU A 340 -25.09 -12.64 -33.95
C LEU A 340 -26.12 -12.01 -34.90
N THR A 341 -25.70 -11.68 -36.11
CA THR A 341 -26.53 -10.97 -37.11
C THR A 341 -27.78 -11.73 -37.56
N ALA A 342 -27.82 -13.05 -37.36
CA ALA A 342 -28.98 -13.89 -37.65
C ALA A 342 -29.99 -13.97 -36.48
N VAL A 343 -29.69 -13.34 -35.34
CA VAL A 343 -30.56 -13.29 -34.16
C VAL A 343 -31.19 -11.92 -34.08
N ASP A 344 -32.51 -11.86 -34.24
CA ASP A 344 -33.30 -10.64 -34.09
C ASP A 344 -33.98 -10.64 -32.71
N VAL A 345 -33.76 -9.56 -31.94
CA VAL A 345 -34.35 -9.37 -30.62
C VAL A 345 -35.03 -7.99 -30.64
N PRO A 346 -36.36 -7.91 -30.51
CA PRO A 346 -37.07 -6.64 -30.62
C PRO A 346 -36.59 -5.62 -29.59
N GLY A 347 -36.39 -4.37 -30.04
CA GLY A 347 -36.04 -3.24 -29.18
C GLY A 347 -34.55 -3.11 -28.84
N THR A 348 -33.68 -3.92 -29.42
CA THR A 348 -32.25 -3.87 -29.09
C THR A 348 -31.49 -2.75 -29.81
N VAL A 349 -30.47 -2.25 -29.13
CA VAL A 349 -29.41 -1.46 -29.75
C VAL A 349 -28.49 -2.42 -30.51
N GLY A 350 -28.49 -2.34 -31.84
CA GLY A 350 -27.68 -3.21 -32.69
C GLY A 350 -28.07 -4.70 -32.62
N HIS A 351 -27.10 -5.57 -32.88
CA HIS A 351 -27.27 -7.03 -32.85
C HIS A 351 -26.79 -7.60 -31.51
N PRO A 352 -27.30 -8.76 -31.07
CA PRO A 352 -26.70 -9.44 -29.94
C PRO A 352 -25.25 -9.86 -30.22
N MET A 353 -24.40 -9.75 -29.20
CA MET A 353 -22.98 -10.12 -29.28
C MET A 353 -22.75 -11.41 -28.51
N LYS A 354 -22.12 -12.40 -29.14
CA LYS A 354 -21.52 -13.51 -28.41
C LYS A 354 -20.16 -13.05 -27.91
N VAL A 355 -19.96 -13.12 -26.61
CA VAL A 355 -18.70 -12.85 -25.93
C VAL A 355 -18.47 -14.03 -25.01
N HIS A 356 -17.72 -15.03 -25.50
CA HIS A 356 -17.53 -16.32 -24.85
C HIS A 356 -16.05 -16.57 -24.55
N ALA A 357 -15.77 -17.19 -23.41
CA ALA A 357 -14.43 -17.63 -23.00
C ALA A 357 -14.48 -19.07 -22.49
N THR A 358 -13.79 -19.98 -23.18
CA THR A 358 -13.59 -21.35 -22.69
C THR A 358 -12.49 -21.36 -21.63
N GLY A 359 -12.68 -22.06 -20.50
CA GLY A 359 -11.67 -22.14 -19.43
C GLY A 359 -11.62 -20.92 -18.50
N LEU A 360 -12.68 -20.10 -18.48
CA LEU A 360 -12.79 -18.92 -17.64
C LEU A 360 -12.87 -19.29 -16.15
N GLU A 361 -11.99 -18.72 -15.33
CA GLU A 361 -12.01 -18.89 -13.86
C GLU A 361 -12.41 -17.58 -13.15
N ALA A 362 -13.53 -17.00 -13.52
CA ALA A 362 -14.01 -15.74 -12.92
C ALA A 362 -14.63 -15.97 -11.53
N ASN A 363 -14.39 -15.03 -10.60
CA ASN A 363 -15.03 -15.00 -9.29
C ASN A 363 -15.40 -13.56 -8.90
N VAL A 364 -16.14 -13.39 -7.81
CA VAL A 364 -16.66 -12.07 -7.39
C VAL A 364 -15.54 -11.03 -7.13
N ALA A 365 -14.35 -11.49 -6.70
CA ALA A 365 -13.21 -10.61 -6.45
C ALA A 365 -12.40 -10.27 -7.71
N ASP A 366 -12.45 -11.12 -8.73
CA ASP A 366 -11.81 -10.94 -10.05
C ASP A 366 -12.76 -11.40 -11.16
N PRO A 367 -13.80 -10.61 -11.49
CA PRO A 367 -14.77 -10.98 -12.51
C PRO A 367 -14.21 -10.72 -13.91
N ALA A 368 -14.73 -11.44 -14.91
CA ALA A 368 -14.52 -11.06 -16.30
C ALA A 368 -15.22 -9.72 -16.55
N VAL A 369 -14.63 -8.87 -17.39
CA VAL A 369 -15.21 -7.57 -17.73
C VAL A 369 -15.46 -7.49 -19.21
N ILE A 370 -16.72 -7.31 -19.58
CA ILE A 370 -17.16 -7.17 -20.96
C ILE A 370 -17.50 -5.70 -21.20
N GLU A 371 -16.98 -5.14 -22.28
CA GLU A 371 -17.41 -3.82 -22.76
C GLU A 371 -18.22 -4.00 -24.04
N LEU A 372 -19.47 -3.55 -24.02
CA LEU A 372 -20.32 -3.43 -25.21
C LEU A 372 -20.27 -1.98 -25.66
N ARG A 373 -19.85 -1.76 -26.91
CA ARG A 373 -19.66 -0.42 -27.48
C ARG A 373 -20.59 -0.24 -28.67
N TYR A 374 -21.28 0.89 -28.68
CA TYR A 374 -22.29 1.25 -29.66
C TYR A 374 -21.98 2.64 -30.22
N ASP A 375 -21.90 2.73 -31.54
CA ASP A 375 -21.74 3.99 -32.26
C ASP A 375 -22.93 4.91 -32.03
N ALA A 376 -22.67 6.22 -31.97
CA ALA A 376 -23.71 7.23 -31.80
C ALA A 376 -24.84 7.13 -32.85
N SER A 377 -24.56 6.63 -34.06
CA SER A 377 -25.56 6.44 -35.12
C SER A 377 -26.66 5.42 -34.82
N LEU A 378 -26.50 4.61 -33.77
CA LEU A 378 -27.54 3.67 -33.30
C LEU A 378 -28.55 4.31 -32.33
N PHE A 379 -28.42 5.61 -32.07
CA PHE A 379 -29.25 6.36 -31.12
C PHE A 379 -29.79 7.65 -31.75
N GLY A 380 -31.03 8.02 -31.41
CA GLY A 380 -31.61 9.34 -31.74
C GLY A 380 -32.69 9.37 -32.83
N GLY A 381 -33.05 8.23 -33.43
CA GLY A 381 -34.20 8.08 -34.31
C GLY A 381 -35.54 7.92 -33.57
N PRO A 382 -36.70 8.15 -34.24
CA PRO A 382 -38.01 7.94 -33.63
C PRO A 382 -38.22 6.47 -33.24
N GLY A 383 -38.35 6.20 -31.94
CA GLY A 383 -38.49 4.84 -31.41
C GLY A 383 -37.17 4.14 -31.04
N GLU A 384 -36.03 4.82 -31.16
CA GLU A 384 -34.73 4.30 -30.75
C GLU A 384 -34.45 4.49 -29.25
N PRO A 385 -33.63 3.62 -28.63
CA PRO A 385 -33.25 3.71 -27.22
C PRO A 385 -32.45 4.98 -26.89
N SER A 386 -32.48 5.38 -25.62
CA SER A 386 -31.69 6.51 -25.11
C SER A 386 -30.19 6.24 -25.20
N ALA A 387 -29.39 7.25 -25.55
CA ALA A 387 -27.93 7.18 -25.47
C ALA A 387 -27.39 7.25 -24.03
N ASP A 388 -28.26 7.44 -23.02
CA ASP A 388 -27.86 7.40 -21.61
C ASP A 388 -27.62 5.94 -21.15
N PRO A 389 -26.39 5.57 -20.74
CA PRO A 389 -26.10 4.22 -20.24
C PRO A 389 -26.99 3.80 -19.05
N ALA A 390 -27.47 4.75 -18.24
CA ALA A 390 -28.34 4.46 -17.11
C ALA A 390 -29.79 4.14 -17.52
N ALA A 391 -30.18 4.48 -18.75
CA ALA A 391 -31.50 4.20 -19.30
C ALA A 391 -31.56 2.89 -20.11
N LEU A 392 -30.41 2.26 -20.37
CA LEU A 392 -30.31 1.02 -21.14
C LEU A 392 -30.32 -0.21 -20.23
N THR A 393 -30.99 -1.27 -20.68
CA THR A 393 -30.96 -2.58 -20.02
C THR A 393 -30.00 -3.50 -20.75
N VAL A 394 -29.11 -4.18 -20.02
CA VAL A 394 -28.27 -5.24 -20.59
C VAL A 394 -28.92 -6.59 -20.35
N GLY A 395 -29.12 -7.38 -21.40
CA GLY A 395 -29.59 -8.75 -21.32
C GLY A 395 -28.45 -9.77 -21.44
N HIS A 396 -28.55 -10.88 -20.72
CA HIS A 396 -27.65 -12.03 -20.80
C HIS A 396 -28.42 -13.31 -21.12
N ALA A 397 -27.95 -14.06 -22.12
CA ALA A 397 -28.47 -15.39 -22.46
C ALA A 397 -27.41 -16.45 -22.16
N SER A 398 -27.72 -17.39 -21.26
CA SER A 398 -26.79 -18.44 -20.77
C SER A 398 -26.45 -19.51 -21.80
N GLY A 399 -27.16 -19.58 -22.93
CA GLY A 399 -26.96 -20.57 -23.98
C GLY A 399 -27.48 -20.13 -25.35
N PRO A 400 -27.23 -20.93 -26.41
CA PRO A 400 -27.57 -20.57 -27.79
C PRO A 400 -29.07 -20.53 -28.09
N SER A 401 -29.92 -21.09 -27.23
CA SER A 401 -31.39 -21.06 -27.35
C SER A 401 -32.07 -20.44 -26.12
N SER A 402 -31.30 -19.84 -25.20
CA SER A 402 -31.87 -19.19 -24.01
C SER A 402 -32.37 -17.79 -24.35
N ASP A 403 -33.44 -17.38 -23.68
CA ASP A 403 -33.92 -16.00 -23.70
C ASP A 403 -32.90 -15.07 -23.03
N TYR A 404 -33.01 -13.76 -23.33
CA TYR A 404 -32.16 -12.73 -22.73
C TYR A 404 -32.79 -12.21 -21.45
N ASP A 405 -32.21 -12.58 -20.31
CA ASP A 405 -32.64 -12.09 -19.01
C ASP A 405 -31.95 -10.76 -18.67
N PRO A 406 -32.68 -9.77 -18.12
CA PRO A 406 -32.09 -8.52 -17.66
C PRO A 406 -31.02 -8.74 -16.59
N VAL A 407 -29.90 -8.03 -16.73
CA VAL A 407 -28.77 -8.05 -15.81
C VAL A 407 -28.90 -6.89 -14.83
N ALA A 408 -28.84 -7.19 -13.53
CA ALA A 408 -28.92 -6.16 -12.49
C ALA A 408 -27.75 -5.16 -12.55
N ALA A 409 -27.95 -3.95 -12.04
CA ALA A 409 -26.86 -3.00 -11.85
C ALA A 409 -25.91 -3.47 -10.73
N CYS A 410 -24.61 -3.21 -10.89
CA CYS A 410 -23.64 -3.46 -9.83
C CYS A 410 -23.88 -2.54 -8.62
N LEU A 411 -23.56 -3.04 -7.44
CA LEU A 411 -23.44 -2.22 -6.23
C LEU A 411 -22.23 -1.28 -6.37
N GLY A 412 -22.17 -0.25 -5.51
CA GLY A 412 -21.16 0.80 -5.58
C GLY A 412 -19.72 0.29 -5.76
N ARG A 413 -18.99 0.90 -6.71
CA ARG A 413 -17.62 0.52 -7.15
C ARG A 413 -17.53 -0.81 -7.90
N GLY A 414 -18.60 -1.22 -8.58
CA GLY A 414 -18.60 -2.41 -9.46
C GLY A 414 -18.67 -3.74 -8.69
N ALA A 415 -19.23 -3.75 -7.49
CA ALA A 415 -19.42 -4.98 -6.73
C ALA A 415 -20.70 -5.71 -7.20
N MET A 416 -20.61 -7.03 -7.38
CA MET A 416 -21.75 -7.83 -7.83
C MET A 416 -22.78 -8.00 -6.70
N PRO A 417 -24.09 -7.86 -6.96
CA PRO A 417 -25.12 -8.16 -5.98
C PRO A 417 -25.07 -9.64 -5.56
N LEU A 418 -25.51 -9.94 -4.34
CA LEU A 418 -25.47 -11.29 -3.80
C LEU A 418 -26.39 -12.22 -4.58
N GLY A 419 -25.86 -13.34 -5.09
CA GLY A 419 -26.61 -14.33 -5.87
C GLY A 419 -26.59 -14.11 -7.38
N GLU A 420 -26.12 -12.94 -7.83
CA GLU A 420 -25.98 -12.64 -9.25
C GLU A 420 -24.70 -13.25 -9.83
N GLN A 421 -24.74 -13.57 -11.13
CA GLN A 421 -23.56 -14.02 -11.89
C GLN A 421 -22.99 -12.92 -12.78
N SER A 422 -23.74 -11.85 -13.00
CA SER A 422 -23.32 -10.70 -13.77
C SER A 422 -23.96 -9.42 -13.23
N CYS A 423 -23.32 -8.29 -13.45
CA CYS A 423 -23.91 -6.98 -13.16
C CYS A 423 -23.40 -5.91 -14.12
N VAL A 424 -24.21 -4.88 -14.38
CA VAL A 424 -23.83 -3.71 -15.17
C VAL A 424 -23.19 -2.66 -14.27
N ASP A 425 -21.91 -2.35 -14.52
CA ASP A 425 -21.16 -1.34 -13.78
C ASP A 425 -21.45 0.04 -14.34
N LEU A 426 -22.57 0.64 -13.90
CA LEU A 426 -22.98 1.99 -14.29
C LEU A 426 -21.97 3.06 -13.88
N SER A 427 -21.08 2.80 -12.92
CA SER A 427 -20.03 3.75 -12.53
C SER A 427 -18.86 3.81 -13.52
N THR A 428 -18.73 2.81 -14.38
CA THR A 428 -17.70 2.74 -15.43
C THR A 428 -18.29 2.83 -16.85
N SER A 429 -19.60 2.56 -16.98
CA SER A 429 -20.36 2.78 -18.20
C SER A 429 -20.48 4.28 -18.48
N ARG A 430 -20.40 4.68 -19.75
CA ARG A 430 -20.27 6.09 -20.13
C ARG A 430 -20.68 6.33 -21.58
N VAL A 431 -20.93 7.59 -21.89
CA VAL A 431 -20.89 8.12 -23.25
C VAL A 431 -19.50 8.74 -23.45
N ASN A 432 -18.82 8.44 -24.57
CA ASN A 432 -17.54 9.07 -24.89
C ASN A 432 -17.72 10.42 -25.61
N ASP A 433 -16.61 11.11 -25.89
CA ASP A 433 -16.62 12.42 -26.56
C ASP A 433 -17.18 12.37 -27.99
N GLN A 434 -17.26 11.19 -28.60
CA GLN A 434 -17.84 10.95 -29.92
C GLN A 434 -19.35 10.66 -29.87
N GLY A 435 -19.95 10.58 -28.67
CA GLY A 435 -21.34 10.19 -28.49
C GLY A 435 -21.58 8.67 -28.48
N ASP A 436 -20.53 7.86 -28.58
CA ASP A 436 -20.64 6.41 -28.49
C ASP A 436 -20.97 5.99 -27.06
N VAL A 437 -21.82 4.97 -26.95
CA VAL A 437 -22.21 4.40 -25.66
C VAL A 437 -21.32 3.20 -25.35
N VAL A 438 -20.75 3.19 -24.14
CA VAL A 438 -19.97 2.07 -23.60
C VAL A 438 -20.66 1.53 -22.35
N LEU A 439 -21.17 0.31 -22.44
CA LEU A 439 -21.75 -0.44 -21.33
C LEU A 439 -20.72 -1.45 -20.80
N VAL A 440 -20.45 -1.38 -19.49
CA VAL A 440 -19.48 -2.23 -18.82
C VAL A 440 -20.19 -3.27 -17.98
N VAL A 441 -19.96 -4.54 -18.27
CA VAL A 441 -20.54 -5.67 -17.55
C VAL A 441 -19.44 -6.41 -16.80
N ARG A 442 -19.66 -6.69 -15.52
CA ARG A 442 -18.82 -7.58 -14.72
C ARG A 442 -19.53 -8.92 -14.61
N THR A 443 -18.84 -10.02 -14.92
CA THR A 443 -19.50 -11.32 -15.04
C THR A 443 -18.61 -12.47 -14.60
N LEU A 444 -19.23 -13.52 -14.05
CA LEU A 444 -18.61 -14.79 -13.73
C LEU A 444 -18.73 -15.79 -14.88
N THR A 445 -19.63 -15.51 -15.83
CA THR A 445 -19.91 -16.37 -16.99
C THR A 445 -19.81 -15.58 -18.30
N THR A 446 -19.60 -16.27 -19.40
CA THR A 446 -19.51 -15.62 -20.73
C THR A 446 -20.38 -16.39 -21.72
N SER A 447 -21.21 -15.68 -22.46
CA SER A 447 -22.12 -16.27 -23.44
C SER A 447 -22.58 -15.23 -24.46
N ARG A 448 -23.82 -14.76 -24.36
CA ARG A 448 -24.47 -13.86 -25.31
C ARG A 448 -25.02 -12.66 -24.56
N TRP A 449 -24.80 -11.48 -25.12
CA TRP A 449 -25.09 -10.20 -24.48
C TRP A 449 -25.77 -9.27 -25.47
N VAL A 450 -26.67 -8.44 -24.97
CA VAL A 450 -27.36 -7.43 -25.78
C VAL A 450 -27.76 -6.25 -24.92
N ALA A 451 -27.95 -5.08 -25.51
CA ALA A 451 -28.55 -3.92 -24.86
C ALA A 451 -29.87 -3.58 -25.55
N TYR A 452 -30.89 -3.17 -24.79
CA TYR A 452 -32.19 -2.71 -25.28
C TYR A 452 -32.74 -1.59 -24.40
#